data_AF-A0A7V0IFJ5-F1
#
_entry.id   AF-A0A7V0IFJ5-F1
#
_cell.length_a   1.000
_cell.length_b   1.000
_cell.length_c   1.000
_cell.angle_alpha   90.00
_cell.angle_beta   90.00
_cell.angle_gamma   90.00
#
_symmetry.space_group_name_H-M   'P 1'
#
loop_
_entity.id
_entity.type
_entity.pdbx_description
1 polymer ?
#
loop_
_entity_poly.entity_id
_entity_poly.type
_entity_poly.pdbx_seq_one_letter_code
_entity_poly.pdbx_strand_id
1 'polypeptide(L)'
;MKRAVALLLIFAGVIFAQHQQLVKIYRQGEKVFASGNYRDAHSYFSQVATQSVDRDLRARAMYMRALASYRLKEYSSAAYEFEEFEKIFPDHPLVHRAALYAGNAYFMNKNYLQSAQQFAFALLSDDVREQRVAQDALEKLLWGYLPIDLFPSLLDRVDRSVEATVGKMWLRRLQHDGEYARALREGQKLIQRIYDPQDKKQLQRELEKIEDYLKRHLVVAVLVPKTGDFARYGKDVLRGVKLAFDNSGVSVELKEIDSGGDPLTTAQAVNDLLQETTPLCIIGPITSNETVAAGAIAGTYRVPLIT
;
A
#
# COMPACT_ATOMS: atom_id res chain seq x y z
N MET A 1 52.81 8.89 31.98
CA MET A 1 52.62 9.35 30.58
C MET A 1 53.24 8.39 29.53
N LYS A 2 54.55 8.10 29.54
CA LYS A 2 55.19 7.25 28.51
C LYS A 2 54.58 5.83 28.34
N ARG A 3 54.20 5.16 29.43
CA ARG A 3 53.54 3.83 29.39
C ARG A 3 52.13 3.85 28.79
N ALA A 4 51.35 4.91 29.07
CA ALA A 4 50.00 5.07 28.53
C ALA A 4 50.04 5.37 27.01
N VAL A 5 51.00 6.18 26.57
CA VAL A 5 51.23 6.46 25.14
C VAL A 5 51.67 5.19 24.40
N ALA A 6 52.55 4.38 24.99
CA ALA A 6 52.97 3.10 24.38
C ALA A 6 51.80 2.11 24.23
N LEU A 7 50.93 2.00 25.24
CA LEU A 7 49.73 1.15 25.18
C LEU A 7 48.73 1.62 24.12
N LEU A 8 48.52 2.95 24.00
CA LEU A 8 47.68 3.53 22.96
C LEU A 8 48.21 3.25 21.55
N LEU A 9 49.53 3.34 21.34
CA LEU A 9 50.14 3.07 20.04
C LEU A 9 50.05 1.58 19.64
N ILE A 10 50.23 0.65 20.60
CA ILE A 10 50.05 -0.78 20.37
C ILE A 10 48.58 -1.09 20.01
N PHE A 11 47.64 -0.52 20.76
CA PHE A 11 46.21 -0.70 20.51
C PHE A 11 45.80 -0.13 19.14
N ALA A 12 46.27 1.06 18.78
CA ALA A 12 46.05 1.65 17.47
C ALA A 12 46.65 0.80 16.33
N GLY A 13 47.85 0.22 16.54
CA GLY A 13 48.48 -0.68 15.58
C GLY A 13 47.71 -1.98 15.35
N VAL A 14 47.15 -2.58 16.40
CA VAL A 14 46.31 -3.78 16.30
C VAL A 14 45.01 -3.47 15.54
N ILE A 15 44.33 -2.37 15.87
CA ILE A 15 43.13 -1.93 15.15
C ILE A 15 43.42 -1.70 13.67
N PHE A 16 44.55 -1.04 13.36
CA PHE A 16 44.94 -0.79 11.97
C PHE A 16 45.23 -2.08 11.21
N ALA A 17 45.98 -3.01 11.80
CA ALA A 17 46.28 -4.30 11.18
C ALA A 17 45.01 -5.14 10.95
N GLN A 18 44.09 -5.16 11.93
CA GLN A 18 42.80 -5.83 11.81
C GLN A 18 41.94 -5.20 10.71
N HIS A 19 41.89 -3.87 10.64
CA HIS A 19 41.18 -3.15 9.58
C HIS A 19 41.73 -3.53 8.18
N GLN A 20 43.06 -3.52 7.99
CA GLN A 20 43.67 -3.92 6.72
C GLN A 20 43.37 -5.38 6.35
N GLN A 21 43.29 -6.28 7.33
CA GLN A 21 42.90 -7.66 7.09
C GLN A 21 41.44 -7.77 6.64
N LEU A 22 40.52 -7.05 7.29
CA LEU A 22 39.11 -7.05 6.90
C LEU A 22 38.88 -6.43 5.52
N VAL A 23 39.65 -5.40 5.13
CA VAL A 23 39.63 -4.85 3.76
C VAL A 23 40.04 -5.91 2.73
N LYS A 24 41.04 -6.75 3.03
CA LYS A 24 41.44 -7.85 2.13
C LYS A 24 40.34 -8.91 2.00
N ILE A 25 39.70 -9.27 3.12
CA ILE A 25 38.59 -10.23 3.15
C ILE A 25 37.40 -9.69 2.36
N TYR A 26 37.05 -8.41 2.55
CA TYR A 26 36.01 -7.74 1.77
C TYR A 26 36.29 -7.82 0.27
N ARG A 27 37.53 -7.51 -0.17
CA ARG A 27 37.94 -7.62 -1.58
C ARG A 27 37.89 -9.06 -2.13
N GLN A 28 38.15 -10.07 -1.30
CA GLN A 28 37.95 -11.47 -1.69
C GLN A 28 36.47 -11.76 -1.90
N GLY A 29 35.61 -11.29 -0.98
CA GLY A 29 34.16 -11.34 -1.14
C GLY A 29 33.69 -10.72 -2.45
N GLU A 30 34.19 -9.55 -2.82
CA GLU A 30 33.85 -8.88 -4.09
C GLU A 30 34.25 -9.71 -5.32
N LYS A 31 35.45 -10.29 -5.33
CA LYS A 31 35.92 -11.15 -6.43
C LYS A 31 35.04 -12.37 -6.61
N VAL A 32 34.72 -13.03 -5.50
CA VAL A 32 33.92 -14.26 -5.48
C VAL A 32 32.47 -13.95 -5.85
N PHE A 33 31.92 -12.83 -5.38
CA PHE A 33 30.61 -12.32 -5.81
C PHE A 33 30.55 -12.07 -7.32
N ALA A 34 31.58 -11.42 -7.88
CA ALA A 34 31.68 -11.15 -9.32
C ALA A 34 31.77 -12.44 -10.15
N SER A 35 32.33 -13.52 -9.59
CA SER A 35 32.36 -14.85 -10.23
C SER A 35 31.04 -15.63 -10.13
N GLY A 36 30.01 -15.07 -9.48
CA GLY A 36 28.70 -15.70 -9.31
C GLY A 36 28.61 -16.68 -8.13
N ASN A 37 29.70 -16.85 -7.36
CA ASN A 37 29.69 -17.69 -6.17
C ASN A 37 29.17 -16.89 -4.96
N TYR A 38 27.86 -16.72 -4.91
CA TYR A 38 27.22 -15.84 -3.92
C TYR A 38 27.27 -16.41 -2.50
N ARG A 39 27.33 -17.73 -2.31
CA ARG A 39 27.39 -18.35 -0.97
C ARG A 39 28.72 -18.07 -0.27
N ASP A 40 29.82 -18.21 -0.99
CA ASP A 40 31.15 -17.89 -0.44
C ASP A 40 31.29 -16.37 -0.23
N ALA A 41 30.77 -15.56 -1.17
CA ALA A 41 30.72 -14.12 -1.01
C ALA A 41 29.95 -13.69 0.25
N HIS A 42 28.78 -14.28 0.50
CA HIS A 42 27.99 -14.06 1.72
C HIS A 42 28.81 -14.36 2.98
N SER A 43 29.57 -15.46 2.99
CA SER A 43 30.44 -15.82 4.11
C SER A 43 31.53 -14.79 4.37
N TYR A 44 32.22 -14.32 3.31
CA TYR A 44 33.24 -13.27 3.42
C TYR A 44 32.65 -11.95 3.93
N PHE A 45 31.51 -11.52 3.39
CA PHE A 45 30.86 -10.28 3.80
C PHE A 45 30.30 -10.37 5.23
N SER A 46 29.78 -11.53 5.63
CA SER A 46 29.33 -11.78 7.01
C SER A 46 30.47 -11.60 8.01
N GLN A 47 31.65 -12.15 7.71
CA GLN A 47 32.82 -11.97 8.57
C GLN A 47 33.17 -10.49 8.75
N VAL A 48 33.20 -9.71 7.67
CA VAL A 48 33.51 -8.28 7.73
C VAL A 48 32.43 -7.49 8.46
N ALA A 49 31.15 -7.80 8.21
CA ALA A 49 30.00 -7.18 8.86
C ALA A 49 30.00 -7.37 10.39
N THR A 50 30.46 -8.53 10.87
CA THR A 50 30.53 -8.84 12.31
C THR A 50 31.79 -8.25 12.96
N GLN A 51 32.93 -8.24 12.27
CA GLN A 51 34.23 -7.93 12.88
C GLN A 51 34.69 -6.48 12.68
N SER A 52 34.16 -5.76 11.69
CA SER A 52 34.59 -4.39 11.39
C SER A 52 34.05 -3.38 12.38
N VAL A 53 34.94 -2.62 13.01
CA VAL A 53 34.60 -1.42 13.78
C VAL A 53 34.54 -0.16 12.90
N ASP A 54 35.05 -0.24 11.67
CA ASP A 54 34.91 0.83 10.67
C ASP A 54 33.47 0.82 10.13
N ARG A 55 32.80 1.98 10.28
CA ARG A 55 31.37 2.14 9.98
C ARG A 55 31.06 1.94 8.49
N ASP A 56 31.84 2.53 7.59
CA ASP A 56 31.60 2.46 6.15
C ASP A 56 31.93 1.06 5.60
N LEU A 57 33.05 0.46 6.04
CA LEU A 57 33.39 -0.91 5.67
C LEU A 57 32.34 -1.90 6.18
N ARG A 58 31.87 -1.74 7.41
CA ARG A 58 30.81 -2.58 7.98
C ARG A 58 29.50 -2.42 7.21
N ALA A 59 29.10 -1.19 6.90
CA ALA A 59 27.90 -0.90 6.11
C ALA A 59 27.98 -1.57 4.72
N ARG A 60 29.07 -1.36 3.97
CA ARG A 60 29.27 -1.99 2.66
C ARG A 60 29.25 -3.51 2.74
N ALA A 61 29.87 -4.10 3.76
CA ALA A 61 29.82 -5.54 3.98
C ALA A 61 28.40 -6.04 4.27
N MET A 62 27.64 -5.36 5.13
CA MET A 62 26.24 -5.74 5.41
C MET A 62 25.37 -5.63 4.16
N TYR A 63 25.55 -4.58 3.36
CA TYR A 63 24.86 -4.42 2.08
C TYR A 63 25.21 -5.54 1.09
N MET A 64 26.49 -5.85 0.93
CA MET A 64 26.95 -6.89 -0.01
C MET A 64 26.56 -8.30 0.44
N ARG A 65 26.49 -8.55 1.75
CA ARG A 65 25.92 -9.78 2.34
C ARG A 65 24.45 -9.93 1.93
N ALA A 66 23.63 -8.92 2.17
CA ALA A 66 22.22 -8.91 1.78
C ALA A 66 22.02 -9.08 0.26
N LEU A 67 22.88 -8.45 -0.54
CA LEU A 67 22.86 -8.60 -1.99
C LEU A 67 23.25 -10.02 -2.43
N ALA A 68 24.17 -10.69 -1.73
CA ALA A 68 24.50 -12.08 -1.98
C ALA A 68 23.30 -13.00 -1.69
N SER A 69 22.62 -12.81 -0.56
CA SER A 69 21.36 -13.49 -0.22
C SER A 69 20.29 -13.28 -1.30
N TYR A 70 20.15 -12.04 -1.80
CA TYR A 70 19.23 -11.73 -2.90
C TYR A 70 19.58 -12.49 -4.20
N ARG A 71 20.87 -12.57 -4.54
CA ARG A 71 21.34 -13.29 -5.74
C ARG A 71 21.20 -14.81 -5.61
N LEU A 72 21.25 -15.34 -4.39
CA LEU A 72 20.91 -16.73 -4.07
C LEU A 72 19.40 -17.02 -4.15
N LYS A 73 18.56 -15.99 -4.39
CA LYS A 73 17.10 -16.06 -4.34
C LYS A 73 16.55 -16.41 -2.95
N GLU A 74 17.35 -16.19 -1.91
CA GLU A 74 16.95 -16.34 -0.52
C GLU A 74 16.23 -15.06 -0.07
N TYR A 75 15.12 -14.74 -0.73
CA TYR A 75 14.47 -13.44 -0.63
C TYR A 75 14.02 -13.06 0.78
N SER A 76 13.62 -14.04 1.61
CA SER A 76 13.25 -13.79 3.00
C SER A 76 14.45 -13.32 3.83
N SER A 77 15.60 -13.96 3.63
CA SER A 77 16.85 -13.57 4.29
C SER A 77 17.35 -12.22 3.76
N ALA A 78 17.32 -12.04 2.44
CA ALA A 78 17.73 -10.78 1.81
C ALA A 78 16.92 -9.59 2.33
N ALA A 79 15.59 -9.70 2.39
CA ALA A 79 14.72 -8.65 2.92
C ALA A 79 15.08 -8.31 4.38
N TYR A 80 15.26 -9.33 5.22
CA TYR A 80 15.68 -9.14 6.61
C TYR A 80 17.04 -8.43 6.72
N GLU A 81 18.04 -8.87 5.95
CA GLU A 81 19.39 -8.29 6.00
C GLU A 81 19.45 -6.85 5.46
N PHE A 82 18.63 -6.50 4.47
CA PHE A 82 18.50 -5.11 4.00
C PHE A 82 17.78 -4.21 5.01
N GLU A 83 16.70 -4.69 5.65
CA GLU A 83 16.07 -3.93 6.73
C GLU A 83 16.97 -3.76 7.95
N GLU A 84 17.79 -4.76 8.26
CA GLU A 84 18.82 -4.65 9.30
C GLU A 84 19.83 -3.55 8.94
N PHE A 85 20.27 -3.52 7.68
CA PHE A 85 21.12 -2.44 7.16
C PHE A 85 20.47 -1.07 7.33
N GLU A 86 19.20 -0.90 6.95
CA GLU A 86 18.45 0.37 7.09
C GLU A 86 18.37 0.83 8.53
N LYS A 87 18.13 -0.09 9.48
CA LYS A 87 18.05 0.22 10.91
C LYS A 87 19.39 0.66 11.49
N ILE A 88 20.48 0.04 11.07
CA ILE A 88 21.83 0.31 11.62
C ILE A 88 22.49 1.51 10.93
N PHE A 89 22.18 1.76 9.66
CA PHE A 89 22.81 2.77 8.83
C PHE A 89 21.80 3.67 8.10
N PRO A 90 20.88 4.35 8.83
CA PRO A 90 19.77 5.10 8.23
C PRO A 90 20.21 6.32 7.39
N ASP A 91 21.41 6.85 7.64
CA ASP A 91 22.03 8.00 6.96
C ASP A 91 23.10 7.59 5.93
N HIS A 92 23.30 6.28 5.70
CA HIS A 92 24.33 5.83 4.75
C HIS A 92 23.86 6.04 3.29
N PRO A 93 24.75 6.44 2.36
CA PRO A 93 24.41 6.64 0.94
C PRO A 93 23.81 5.43 0.19
N LEU A 94 23.73 4.25 0.83
CA LEU A 94 23.17 3.04 0.25
C LEU A 94 21.79 2.69 0.84
N VAL A 95 21.26 3.47 1.77
CA VAL A 95 20.01 3.14 2.50
C VAL A 95 18.81 3.00 1.57
N HIS A 96 18.59 3.94 0.67
CA HIS A 96 17.47 3.85 -0.28
C HIS A 96 17.70 2.77 -1.34
N ARG A 97 18.97 2.51 -1.70
CA ARG A 97 19.31 1.37 -2.55
C ARG A 97 19.05 0.03 -1.85
N ALA A 98 19.33 -0.08 -0.55
CA ALA A 98 19.00 -1.25 0.25
C ALA A 98 17.48 -1.46 0.25
N ALA A 99 16.70 -0.38 0.45
CA ALA A 99 15.25 -0.40 0.38
C ALA A 99 14.71 -0.86 -1.00
N LEU A 100 15.34 -0.45 -2.12
CA LEU A 100 14.99 -0.99 -3.44
C LEU A 100 15.15 -2.51 -3.50
N TYR A 101 16.25 -3.06 -3.00
CA TYR A 101 16.47 -4.50 -2.99
C TYR A 101 15.58 -5.22 -1.98
N ALA A 102 15.29 -4.63 -0.81
CA ALA A 102 14.30 -5.14 0.14
C ALA A 102 12.91 -5.20 -0.50
N GLY A 103 12.50 -4.14 -1.20
CA GLY A 103 11.24 -4.06 -1.94
C GLY A 103 11.13 -5.15 -3.00
N ASN A 104 12.20 -5.37 -3.77
CA ASN A 104 12.28 -6.48 -4.73
C ASN A 104 12.21 -7.86 -4.05
N ALA A 105 12.92 -8.05 -2.93
CA ALA A 105 12.93 -9.30 -2.20
C ALA A 105 11.53 -9.63 -1.64
N TYR A 106 10.85 -8.65 -1.04
CA TYR A 106 9.47 -8.80 -0.60
C TYR A 106 8.51 -9.08 -1.74
N PHE A 107 8.70 -8.43 -2.89
CA PHE A 107 7.89 -8.71 -4.09
C PHE A 107 8.03 -10.16 -4.53
N MET A 108 9.27 -10.68 -4.62
CA MET A 108 9.53 -12.07 -5.01
C MET A 108 8.93 -13.07 -4.02
N ASN A 109 8.78 -12.68 -2.75
CA ASN A 109 8.09 -13.45 -1.72
C ASN A 109 6.57 -13.22 -1.66
N LYS A 110 6.00 -12.42 -2.57
CA LYS A 110 4.58 -12.04 -2.62
C LYS A 110 4.09 -11.23 -1.40
N ASN A 111 5.01 -10.67 -0.63
CA ASN A 111 4.71 -9.78 0.50
C ASN A 111 4.53 -8.35 -0.03
N TYR A 112 3.43 -8.12 -0.78
CA TYR A 112 3.23 -6.89 -1.54
C TYR A 112 3.12 -5.63 -0.68
N LEU A 113 2.56 -5.73 0.53
CA LEU A 113 2.44 -4.57 1.43
C LEU A 113 3.83 -4.09 1.90
N GLN A 114 4.69 -5.01 2.34
CA GLN A 114 6.07 -4.70 2.74
C GLN A 114 6.90 -4.24 1.53
N SER A 115 6.69 -4.86 0.36
CA SER A 115 7.31 -4.42 -0.89
C SER A 115 6.97 -2.96 -1.21
N ALA A 116 5.70 -2.58 -1.09
CA ALA A 116 5.23 -1.22 -1.34
C ALA A 116 5.82 -0.23 -0.34
N GLN A 117 5.89 -0.61 0.94
CA GLN A 117 6.51 0.20 1.97
C GLN A 117 7.99 0.48 1.64
N GLN A 118 8.73 -0.54 1.22
CA GLN A 118 10.14 -0.42 0.88
C GLN A 118 10.39 0.42 -0.39
N PHE A 119 9.59 0.24 -1.44
CA PHE A 119 9.69 1.12 -2.62
C PHE A 119 9.26 2.56 -2.31
N ALA A 120 8.25 2.77 -1.46
CA ALA A 120 7.87 4.10 -1.03
C ALA A 120 8.97 4.78 -0.20
N PHE A 121 9.70 4.03 0.63
CA PHE A 121 10.88 4.56 1.32
C PHE A 121 12.01 4.89 0.34
N ALA A 122 12.26 4.04 -0.66
CA ALA A 122 13.27 4.28 -1.68
C ALA A 122 13.00 5.52 -2.57
N LEU A 123 11.76 6.00 -2.66
CA LEU A 123 11.43 7.26 -3.34
C LEU A 123 12.09 8.49 -2.69
N LEU A 124 12.50 8.39 -1.43
CA LEU A 124 13.16 9.46 -0.70
C LEU A 124 14.66 9.58 -1.05
N SER A 125 15.19 8.73 -1.95
CA SER A 125 16.59 8.80 -2.40
C SER A 125 16.91 10.14 -3.05
N ASP A 126 18.12 10.67 -2.85
CA ASP A 126 18.63 11.82 -3.61
C ASP A 126 19.18 11.40 -5.01
N ASP A 127 19.40 10.10 -5.26
CA ASP A 127 19.80 9.62 -6.59
C ASP A 127 18.57 9.48 -7.48
N VAL A 128 18.47 10.36 -8.48
CA VAL A 128 17.38 10.41 -9.48
C VAL A 128 17.12 9.05 -10.15
N ARG A 129 18.15 8.22 -10.34
CA ARG A 129 17.97 6.89 -10.94
C ARG A 129 17.29 5.95 -9.96
N GLU A 130 17.68 5.98 -8.69
CA GLU A 130 17.05 5.18 -7.63
C GLU A 130 15.60 5.60 -7.43
N GLN A 131 15.31 6.90 -7.37
CA GLN A 131 13.95 7.43 -7.33
C GLN A 131 13.12 6.93 -8.51
N ARG A 132 13.64 7.00 -9.74
CA ARG A 132 12.92 6.55 -10.93
C ARG A 132 12.60 5.07 -10.90
N VAL A 133 13.54 4.23 -10.46
CA VAL A 133 13.33 2.79 -10.30
C VAL A 133 12.30 2.52 -9.20
N ALA A 134 12.40 3.21 -8.06
CA ALA A 134 11.46 3.09 -6.96
C ALA A 134 10.03 3.48 -7.39
N GLN A 135 9.91 4.58 -8.14
CA GLN A 135 8.64 5.07 -8.66
C GLN A 135 7.98 4.06 -9.60
N ASP A 136 8.70 3.59 -10.61
CA ASP A 136 8.18 2.61 -11.57
C ASP A 136 7.76 1.29 -10.88
N ALA A 137 8.57 0.81 -9.93
CA ALA A 137 8.25 -0.39 -9.15
C ALA A 137 7.02 -0.18 -8.26
N LEU A 138 6.94 0.94 -7.53
CA LEU A 138 5.82 1.26 -6.66
C LEU A 138 4.52 1.42 -7.47
N GLU A 139 4.54 2.15 -8.58
CA GLU A 139 3.35 2.36 -9.42
C GLU A 139 2.78 1.04 -9.94
N LYS A 140 3.64 0.16 -10.47
CA LYS A 140 3.23 -1.19 -10.93
C LYS A 140 2.65 -2.03 -9.80
N LEU A 141 3.28 -1.98 -8.63
CA LEU A 141 2.86 -2.73 -7.46
C LEU A 141 1.49 -2.26 -6.94
N LEU A 142 1.31 -0.94 -6.79
CA LEU A 142 0.06 -0.34 -6.33
C LEU A 142 -1.09 -0.56 -7.31
N TRP A 143 -0.80 -0.57 -8.61
CA TRP A 143 -1.82 -0.81 -9.63
C TRP A 143 -2.23 -2.28 -9.71
N GLY A 144 -1.26 -3.20 -9.82
CA GLY A 144 -1.55 -4.58 -10.23
C GLY A 144 -1.53 -5.63 -9.11
N TYR A 145 -0.87 -5.37 -7.99
CA TYR A 145 -0.54 -6.44 -7.02
C TYR A 145 -1.05 -6.18 -5.61
N LEU A 146 -0.95 -4.94 -5.11
CA LEU A 146 -1.40 -4.63 -3.76
C LEU A 146 -2.93 -4.72 -3.70
N PRO A 147 -3.56 -5.50 -2.82
CA PRO A 147 -5.02 -5.47 -2.67
C PRO A 147 -5.53 -4.07 -2.29
N ILE A 148 -6.67 -3.65 -2.84
CA ILE A 148 -7.23 -2.30 -2.66
C ILE A 148 -7.46 -1.96 -1.17
N ASP A 149 -7.80 -2.95 -0.36
CA ASP A 149 -8.06 -2.78 1.07
C ASP A 149 -6.80 -2.62 1.93
N LEU A 150 -5.61 -2.88 1.37
CA LEU A 150 -4.35 -2.70 2.07
C LEU A 150 -3.76 -1.28 1.91
N PHE A 151 -4.33 -0.42 1.06
CA PHE A 151 -3.88 0.96 0.91
C PHE A 151 -3.91 1.78 2.20
N PRO A 152 -4.97 1.73 3.05
CA PRO A 152 -4.95 2.38 4.36
C PRO A 152 -3.77 1.92 5.22
N SER A 153 -3.54 0.61 5.30
CA SER A 153 -2.41 0.05 6.05
C SER A 153 -1.05 0.45 5.48
N LEU A 154 -0.95 0.66 4.16
CA LEU A 154 0.26 1.19 3.55
C LEU A 154 0.46 2.67 3.93
N LEU A 155 -0.58 3.49 3.83
CA LEU A 155 -0.54 4.90 4.22
C LEU A 155 -0.08 5.05 5.68
N ASP A 156 -0.50 4.18 6.59
CA ASP A 156 -0.07 4.18 7.99
C ASP A 156 1.43 3.85 8.22
N ARG A 157 2.12 3.32 7.21
CA ARG A 157 3.50 2.81 7.32
C ARG A 157 4.52 3.58 6.49
N VAL A 158 4.08 4.41 5.56
CA VAL A 158 4.97 5.20 4.70
C VAL A 158 5.26 6.56 5.32
N ASP A 159 6.34 7.19 4.85
CA ASP A 159 6.66 8.57 5.24
C ASP A 159 5.56 9.54 4.77
N ARG A 160 5.31 10.59 5.55
CA ARG A 160 4.27 11.59 5.26
C ARG A 160 4.46 12.28 3.90
N SER A 161 5.70 12.45 3.46
CA SER A 161 6.02 13.08 2.17
C SER A 161 5.57 12.25 0.95
N VAL A 162 5.36 10.94 1.10
CA VAL A 162 4.93 10.04 0.01
C VAL A 162 3.45 9.65 0.10
N GLU A 163 2.75 10.00 1.18
CA GLU A 163 1.32 9.71 1.37
C GLU A 163 0.45 10.26 0.24
N ALA A 164 0.76 11.46 -0.27
CA ALA A 164 0.03 12.05 -1.38
C ALA A 164 0.15 11.20 -2.65
N THR A 165 1.33 10.67 -2.93
CA THR A 165 1.60 9.80 -4.09
C THR A 165 0.83 8.48 -3.97
N VAL A 166 0.96 7.80 -2.83
CA VAL A 166 0.25 6.52 -2.56
C VAL A 166 -1.26 6.73 -2.59
N GLY A 167 -1.74 7.80 -1.94
CA GLY A 167 -3.16 8.12 -1.87
C GLY A 167 -3.77 8.47 -3.23
N LYS A 168 -3.07 9.26 -4.08
CA LYS A 168 -3.53 9.53 -5.45
C LYS A 168 -3.65 8.24 -6.26
N MET A 169 -2.71 7.31 -6.13
CA MET A 169 -2.80 5.99 -6.78
C MET A 169 -3.99 5.17 -6.28
N TRP A 170 -4.26 5.21 -4.98
CA TRP A 170 -5.43 4.57 -4.39
C TRP A 170 -6.73 5.09 -5.01
N LEU A 171 -6.89 6.41 -5.06
CA LEU A 171 -8.10 7.04 -5.59
C LEU A 171 -8.28 6.76 -7.09
N ARG A 172 -7.19 6.74 -7.87
CA ARG A 172 -7.25 6.37 -9.29
C ARG A 172 -7.74 4.95 -9.48
N ARG A 173 -7.29 4.02 -8.63
CA ARG A 173 -7.72 2.63 -8.72
C ARG A 173 -9.17 2.43 -8.31
N LEU A 174 -9.63 3.10 -7.25
CA LEU A 174 -11.05 3.10 -6.88
C LEU A 174 -11.94 3.62 -8.02
N GLN A 175 -11.52 4.68 -8.71
CA GLN A 175 -12.25 5.18 -9.89
C GLN A 175 -12.23 4.18 -11.05
N HIS A 176 -11.10 3.54 -11.31
CA HIS A 176 -10.98 2.49 -12.32
C HIS A 176 -11.94 1.32 -12.04
N ASP A 177 -12.09 0.95 -10.77
CA ASP A 177 -12.98 -0.13 -10.32
C ASP A 177 -14.45 0.34 -10.21
N GLY A 178 -14.76 1.57 -10.63
CA GLY A 178 -16.13 2.14 -10.59
C GLY A 178 -16.58 2.60 -9.20
N GLU A 179 -15.74 2.47 -8.17
CA GLU A 179 -16.02 2.86 -6.79
C GLU A 179 -15.86 4.37 -6.54
N TYR A 180 -16.42 5.23 -7.40
CA TYR A 180 -16.29 6.70 -7.33
C TYR A 180 -16.75 7.27 -5.99
N ALA A 181 -17.85 6.76 -5.44
CA ALA A 181 -18.36 7.20 -4.14
C ALA A 181 -17.37 6.90 -3.01
N ARG A 182 -16.75 5.72 -3.02
CA ARG A 182 -15.70 5.36 -2.06
C ARG A 182 -14.45 6.20 -2.28
N ALA A 183 -14.06 6.45 -3.54
CA ALA A 183 -12.94 7.33 -3.88
C ALA A 183 -13.13 8.73 -3.29
N LEU A 184 -14.32 9.33 -3.44
CA LEU A 184 -14.60 10.64 -2.86
C LEU A 184 -14.49 10.61 -1.33
N ARG A 185 -15.12 9.63 -0.67
CA ARG A 185 -15.09 9.51 0.81
C ARG A 185 -13.68 9.32 1.36
N GLU A 186 -12.91 8.39 0.81
CA GLU A 186 -11.54 8.13 1.28
C GLU A 186 -10.60 9.29 0.93
N GLY A 187 -10.81 9.93 -0.22
CA GLY A 187 -10.07 11.13 -0.60
C GLY A 187 -10.32 12.33 0.31
N GLN A 188 -11.54 12.53 0.78
CA GLN A 188 -11.89 13.53 1.79
C GLN A 188 -11.22 13.27 3.15
N LYS A 189 -10.96 12.01 3.51
CA LYS A 189 -10.15 11.69 4.70
C LYS A 189 -8.67 11.97 4.43
N LEU A 190 -8.17 11.58 3.26
CA LEU A 190 -6.78 11.75 2.86
C LEU A 190 -6.35 13.23 2.85
N ILE A 191 -7.21 14.16 2.40
CA ILE A 191 -6.86 15.59 2.36
C ILE A 191 -6.57 16.18 3.76
N GLN A 192 -7.18 15.60 4.81
CA GLN A 192 -6.93 16.01 6.20
C GLN A 192 -5.56 15.50 6.70
N ARG A 193 -5.05 14.44 6.08
CA ARG A 193 -3.78 13.78 6.44
C ARG A 193 -2.57 14.41 5.74
N ILE A 194 -2.72 14.80 4.48
CA ILE A 194 -1.64 15.42 3.69
C ILE A 194 -1.20 16.73 4.35
N TYR A 195 0.10 17.04 4.31
CA TYR A 195 0.65 18.29 4.84
C TYR A 195 0.97 19.30 3.76
N ASP A 196 1.57 18.87 2.66
CA ASP A 196 2.04 19.76 1.60
C ASP A 196 0.87 20.52 0.93
N PRO A 197 0.91 21.88 0.87
CA PRO A 197 -0.17 22.67 0.28
C PRO A 197 -0.40 22.42 -1.22
N GLN A 198 0.66 22.12 -1.99
CA GLN A 198 0.52 21.84 -3.42
C GLN A 198 -0.17 20.48 -3.62
N ASP A 199 0.23 19.48 -2.85
CA ASP A 199 -0.43 18.18 -2.86
C ASP A 199 -1.88 18.25 -2.42
N LYS A 200 -2.21 19.04 -1.39
CA LYS A 200 -3.60 19.30 -0.99
C LYS A 200 -4.40 19.90 -2.13
N LYS A 201 -3.87 20.95 -2.77
CA LYS A 201 -4.54 21.62 -3.88
C LYS A 201 -4.75 20.69 -5.07
N GLN A 202 -3.76 19.86 -5.39
CA GLN A 202 -3.89 18.88 -6.46
C GLN A 202 -4.92 17.81 -6.11
N LEU A 203 -4.88 17.28 -4.89
CA LEU A 203 -5.86 16.29 -4.42
C LEU A 203 -7.28 16.89 -4.44
N GLN A 204 -7.45 18.11 -3.95
CA GLN A 204 -8.75 18.79 -3.94
C GLN A 204 -9.36 18.89 -5.35
N ARG A 205 -8.56 19.27 -6.35
CA ARG A 205 -9.01 19.30 -7.75
C ARG A 205 -9.42 17.93 -8.28
N GLU A 206 -8.75 16.86 -7.85
CA GLU A 206 -9.16 15.50 -8.22
C GLU A 206 -10.48 15.11 -7.54
N LEU A 207 -10.68 15.49 -6.27
CA LEU A 207 -11.94 15.25 -5.57
C LEU A 207 -13.11 16.02 -6.19
N GLU A 208 -12.89 17.28 -6.60
CA GLU A 208 -13.88 18.08 -7.32
C GLU A 208 -14.32 17.39 -8.62
N LYS A 209 -13.38 16.81 -9.39
CA LYS A 209 -13.72 16.04 -10.60
C LYS A 209 -14.54 14.79 -10.28
N ILE A 210 -14.18 14.05 -9.23
CA ILE A 210 -14.92 12.85 -8.80
C ILE A 210 -16.34 13.24 -8.36
N GLU A 211 -16.46 14.34 -7.61
CA GLU A 211 -17.74 14.85 -7.14
C GLU A 211 -18.63 15.30 -8.31
N ASP A 212 -18.06 16.03 -9.27
CA ASP A 212 -18.78 16.45 -10.49
C ASP A 212 -19.21 15.26 -11.34
N TYR A 213 -18.39 14.21 -11.42
CA TYR A 213 -18.76 12.97 -12.08
C TYR A 213 -19.96 12.31 -11.39
N LEU A 214 -19.92 12.17 -10.06
CA LEU A 214 -20.99 11.58 -9.27
C LEU A 214 -22.30 12.36 -9.36
N LYS A 215 -22.24 13.70 -9.37
CA LYS A 215 -23.43 14.57 -9.57
C LYS A 215 -24.14 14.31 -10.91
N ARG A 216 -23.40 13.86 -11.93
CA ARG A 216 -23.94 13.56 -13.26
C ARG A 216 -24.32 12.09 -13.45
N HIS A 217 -23.78 11.19 -12.62
CA HIS A 217 -23.93 9.74 -12.73
C HIS A 217 -24.34 9.16 -11.37
N LEU A 218 -25.40 9.72 -10.77
CA LEU A 218 -25.86 9.29 -9.46
C LEU A 218 -26.67 8.01 -9.61
N VAL A 219 -26.16 6.89 -9.10
CA VAL A 219 -26.90 5.63 -9.03
C VAL A 219 -27.35 5.41 -7.59
N VAL A 220 -28.65 5.25 -7.38
CA VAL A 220 -29.22 4.92 -6.07
C VAL A 220 -30.00 3.63 -6.21
N ALA A 221 -29.73 2.68 -5.33
CA ALA A 221 -30.46 1.43 -5.30
C ALA A 221 -31.65 1.53 -4.34
N VAL A 222 -32.79 0.98 -4.73
CA VAL A 222 -34.02 0.96 -3.95
C VAL A 222 -34.42 -0.49 -3.74
N LEU A 223 -34.22 -0.98 -2.52
CA LEU A 223 -34.49 -2.35 -2.11
C LEU A 223 -35.85 -2.42 -1.42
N VAL A 224 -36.83 -3.03 -2.08
CA VAL A 224 -38.19 -3.14 -1.56
C VAL A 224 -38.84 -4.46 -2.00
N PRO A 225 -39.82 -5.00 -1.26
CA PRO A 225 -40.56 -6.17 -1.70
C PRO A 225 -41.48 -5.77 -2.87
N LYS A 226 -41.15 -6.22 -4.08
CA LYS A 226 -42.00 -6.08 -5.27
C LYS A 226 -42.88 -7.32 -5.45
N THR A 227 -42.46 -8.44 -4.87
CA THR A 227 -43.20 -9.71 -4.73
C THR A 227 -43.37 -10.10 -3.26
N GLY A 228 -44.07 -11.21 -3.00
CA GLY A 228 -44.37 -11.70 -1.65
C GLY A 228 -45.49 -10.94 -0.91
N ASP A 229 -45.66 -11.23 0.38
CA ASP A 229 -46.76 -10.73 1.21
C ASP A 229 -46.73 -9.20 1.40
N PHE A 230 -45.53 -8.61 1.35
CA PHE A 230 -45.33 -7.17 1.52
C PHE A 230 -45.27 -6.38 0.19
N ALA A 231 -45.57 -7.03 -0.94
CA ALA A 231 -45.45 -6.43 -2.29
C ALA A 231 -46.21 -5.10 -2.44
N ARG A 232 -47.37 -4.96 -1.79
CA ARG A 232 -48.17 -3.74 -1.85
C ARG A 232 -47.43 -2.57 -1.19
N TYR A 233 -46.89 -2.78 0.00
CA TYR A 233 -46.12 -1.77 0.73
C TYR A 233 -44.87 -1.36 -0.04
N GLY A 234 -44.11 -2.33 -0.57
CA GLY A 234 -42.91 -2.02 -1.34
C GLY A 234 -43.18 -1.23 -2.62
N LYS A 235 -44.28 -1.52 -3.33
CA LYS A 235 -44.71 -0.73 -4.50
C LYS A 235 -45.08 0.71 -4.15
N ASP A 236 -45.72 0.93 -3.00
CA ASP A 236 -46.10 2.27 -2.56
C ASP A 236 -44.86 3.08 -2.13
N VAL A 237 -43.91 2.46 -1.41
CA VAL A 237 -42.61 3.07 -1.06
C VAL A 237 -41.83 3.43 -2.32
N LEU A 238 -41.70 2.50 -3.27
CA LEU A 238 -41.00 2.74 -4.54
C LEU A 238 -41.62 3.92 -5.31
N ARG A 239 -42.94 4.02 -5.33
CA ARG A 239 -43.64 5.13 -5.99
C ARG A 239 -43.32 6.46 -5.32
N GLY A 240 -43.27 6.49 -3.99
CA GLY A 240 -42.86 7.67 -3.21
C GLY A 240 -41.41 8.09 -3.50
N VAL A 241 -40.48 7.13 -3.54
CA VAL A 241 -39.06 7.38 -3.87
C VAL A 241 -38.92 7.98 -5.26
N LYS A 242 -39.58 7.39 -6.28
CA LYS A 242 -39.56 7.92 -7.65
C LYS A 242 -40.09 9.35 -7.72
N LEU A 243 -41.24 9.60 -7.11
CA LEU A 243 -41.85 10.93 -7.07
C LEU A 243 -40.93 11.97 -6.40
N ALA A 244 -40.21 11.59 -5.35
CA ALA A 244 -39.26 12.47 -4.69
C ALA A 244 -38.09 12.85 -5.61
N PHE A 245 -37.49 11.88 -6.31
CA PHE A 245 -36.37 12.13 -7.22
C PHE A 245 -36.79 12.90 -8.47
N ASP A 246 -37.95 12.59 -9.05
CA ASP A 246 -38.50 13.32 -10.20
C ASP A 246 -38.68 14.82 -9.91
N ASN A 247 -39.03 15.16 -8.67
CA ASN A 247 -39.23 16.55 -8.22
C ASN A 247 -37.95 17.20 -7.64
N SER A 248 -36.86 16.46 -7.51
CA SER A 248 -35.64 16.95 -6.85
C SER A 248 -34.78 17.87 -7.75
N GLY A 249 -34.98 17.81 -9.06
CA GLY A 249 -34.11 18.47 -10.04
C GLY A 249 -32.72 17.82 -10.19
N VAL A 250 -32.48 16.67 -9.54
CA VAL A 250 -31.25 15.89 -9.64
C VAL A 250 -31.49 14.68 -10.55
N SER A 251 -30.60 14.46 -11.51
CA SER A 251 -30.63 13.28 -12.36
C SER A 251 -30.08 12.06 -11.61
N VAL A 252 -30.96 11.13 -11.25
CA VAL A 252 -30.60 9.91 -10.51
C VAL A 252 -31.08 8.68 -11.27
N GLU A 253 -30.17 7.73 -11.52
CA GLU A 253 -30.52 6.40 -11.98
C GLU A 253 -30.95 5.56 -10.78
N LEU A 254 -32.22 5.16 -10.76
CA LEU A 254 -32.76 4.28 -9.72
C LEU A 254 -32.63 2.82 -10.13
N LYS A 255 -31.84 2.05 -9.38
CA LYS A 255 -31.78 0.58 -9.50
C LYS A 255 -32.77 -0.05 -8.54
N GLU A 256 -33.87 -0.56 -9.07
CA GLU A 256 -34.88 -1.24 -8.27
C GLU A 256 -34.48 -2.68 -7.99
N ILE A 257 -34.48 -3.08 -6.73
CA ILE A 257 -34.19 -4.45 -6.29
C ILE A 257 -35.46 -5.03 -5.66
N ASP A 258 -35.89 -6.19 -6.13
CA ASP A 258 -36.96 -6.95 -5.47
C ASP A 258 -36.38 -7.78 -4.33
N SER A 259 -36.78 -7.48 -3.10
CA SER A 259 -36.35 -8.22 -1.93
C SER A 259 -37.16 -9.49 -1.67
N GLY A 260 -38.29 -9.69 -2.36
CA GLY A 260 -39.23 -10.79 -2.11
C GLY A 260 -39.97 -10.74 -0.76
N GLY A 261 -39.62 -9.79 0.11
CA GLY A 261 -40.08 -9.76 1.49
C GLY A 261 -39.38 -10.77 2.39
N ASP A 262 -38.27 -11.37 1.93
CA ASP A 262 -37.55 -12.42 2.66
C ASP A 262 -36.03 -12.21 2.69
N PRO A 263 -35.33 -12.63 3.76
CA PRO A 263 -33.90 -12.37 3.92
C PRO A 263 -32.99 -13.03 2.88
N LEU A 264 -33.37 -14.20 2.34
CA LEU A 264 -32.51 -14.95 1.43
C LEU A 264 -32.51 -14.32 0.04
N THR A 265 -33.69 -14.02 -0.50
CA THR A 265 -33.86 -13.29 -1.76
C THR A 265 -33.22 -11.90 -1.66
N THR A 266 -33.38 -11.23 -0.51
CA THR A 266 -32.70 -9.96 -0.23
C THR A 266 -31.18 -10.07 -0.35
N ALA A 267 -30.56 -11.05 0.31
CA ALA A 267 -29.10 -11.22 0.29
C ALA A 267 -28.60 -11.48 -1.14
N GLN A 268 -29.30 -12.34 -1.89
CA GLN A 268 -28.96 -12.67 -3.27
C GLN A 268 -29.08 -11.44 -4.17
N ALA A 269 -30.22 -10.75 -4.14
CA ALA A 269 -30.48 -9.63 -5.02
C ALA A 269 -29.55 -8.43 -4.75
N VAL A 270 -29.19 -8.19 -3.49
CA VAL A 270 -28.18 -7.17 -3.14
C VAL A 270 -26.79 -7.58 -3.63
N ASN A 271 -26.41 -8.85 -3.45
CA ASN A 271 -25.12 -9.34 -3.92
C ASN A 271 -24.99 -9.23 -5.45
N ASP A 272 -26.02 -9.63 -6.18
CA ASP A 272 -26.04 -9.58 -7.65
C ASP A 272 -25.91 -8.14 -8.15
N LEU A 273 -26.66 -7.20 -7.56
CA LEU A 273 -26.51 -5.78 -7.89
C LEU A 273 -25.08 -5.30 -7.67
N LEU A 274 -24.49 -5.61 -6.52
CA LEU A 274 -23.16 -5.11 -6.13
C LEU A 274 -22.00 -5.76 -6.91
N GLN A 275 -22.26 -6.86 -7.62
CA GLN A 275 -21.34 -7.41 -8.61
C GLN A 275 -21.41 -6.69 -9.96
N GLU A 276 -22.56 -6.11 -10.30
CA GLU A 276 -22.77 -5.38 -11.56
C GLU A 276 -22.46 -3.89 -11.46
N THR A 277 -22.84 -3.25 -10.35
CA THR A 277 -22.72 -1.80 -10.17
C THR A 277 -22.60 -1.44 -8.68
N THR A 278 -21.82 -0.40 -8.39
CA THR A 278 -21.65 0.12 -7.03
C THR A 278 -22.50 1.39 -6.88
N PRO A 279 -23.73 1.30 -6.36
CA PRO A 279 -24.56 2.49 -6.14
C PRO A 279 -23.97 3.37 -5.03
N LEU A 280 -24.38 4.63 -5.01
CA LEU A 280 -24.01 5.56 -3.94
C LEU A 280 -24.48 5.06 -2.56
N CYS A 281 -25.71 4.55 -2.51
CA CYS A 281 -26.32 3.93 -1.35
C CYS A 281 -27.46 3.00 -1.79
N ILE A 282 -27.90 2.16 -0.85
CA ILE A 282 -29.13 1.37 -0.95
C ILE A 282 -30.15 1.96 0.02
N ILE A 283 -31.33 2.33 -0.48
CA ILE A 283 -32.48 2.77 0.32
C ILE A 283 -33.39 1.55 0.53
N GLY A 284 -33.77 1.29 1.78
CA GLY A 284 -34.43 0.06 2.22
C GLY A 284 -33.45 -0.93 2.86
N PRO A 285 -33.90 -2.15 3.18
CA PRO A 285 -35.24 -2.68 2.97
C PRO A 285 -36.25 -2.14 4.00
N ILE A 286 -37.52 -2.52 3.85
CA ILE A 286 -38.62 -2.00 4.68
C ILE A 286 -38.90 -2.84 5.94
N THR A 287 -38.40 -4.08 6.02
CA THR A 287 -38.55 -4.93 7.21
C THR A 287 -37.23 -5.19 7.92
N SER A 288 -37.28 -5.33 9.25
CA SER A 288 -36.08 -5.55 10.07
C SER A 288 -35.32 -6.82 9.72
N ASN A 289 -36.02 -7.89 9.29
CA ASN A 289 -35.38 -9.16 8.94
C ASN A 289 -34.56 -9.04 7.65
N GLU A 290 -35.09 -8.34 6.65
CA GLU A 290 -34.37 -8.05 5.41
C GLU A 290 -33.16 -7.13 5.69
N THR A 291 -33.30 -6.16 6.60
CA THR A 291 -32.22 -5.20 6.93
C THR A 291 -30.96 -5.90 7.42
N VAL A 292 -31.10 -6.96 8.21
CA VAL A 292 -29.95 -7.75 8.67
C VAL A 292 -29.22 -8.39 7.49
N ALA A 293 -29.95 -9.00 6.56
CA ALA A 293 -29.38 -9.64 5.38
C ALA A 293 -28.74 -8.63 4.43
N ALA A 294 -29.46 -7.56 4.09
CA ALA A 294 -28.96 -6.49 3.22
C ALA A 294 -27.71 -5.83 3.82
N GLY A 295 -27.72 -5.54 5.13
CA GLY A 295 -26.61 -4.91 5.83
C GLY A 295 -25.34 -5.76 5.82
N ALA A 296 -25.46 -7.08 5.97
CA ALA A 296 -24.31 -7.98 5.91
C ALA A 296 -23.60 -7.94 4.54
N ILE A 297 -24.38 -7.95 3.45
CA ILE A 297 -23.82 -7.90 2.09
C ILE A 297 -23.31 -6.49 1.77
N ALA A 298 -24.14 -5.46 1.96
CA ALA A 298 -23.77 -4.07 1.67
C ALA A 298 -22.54 -3.60 2.47
N GLY A 299 -22.38 -4.07 3.71
CA GLY A 299 -21.21 -3.81 4.55
C GLY A 299 -19.92 -4.37 3.96
N THR A 300 -19.98 -5.54 3.31
CA THR A 300 -18.82 -6.16 2.64
C THR A 300 -18.31 -5.29 1.49
N TYR A 301 -19.22 -4.69 0.72
CA TYR A 301 -18.91 -3.78 -0.38
C TYR A 301 -18.76 -2.30 0.07
N ARG A 302 -18.92 -2.02 1.37
CA ARG A 302 -18.89 -0.67 1.95
C ARG A 302 -19.87 0.30 1.28
N VAL A 303 -21.04 -0.21 0.90
CA VAL A 303 -22.15 0.59 0.38
C VAL A 303 -23.06 0.96 1.56
N PRO A 304 -23.33 2.26 1.78
CA PRO A 304 -24.24 2.70 2.82
C PRO A 304 -25.66 2.15 2.61
N LEU A 305 -26.26 1.64 3.68
CA LEU A 305 -27.66 1.20 3.73
C LEU A 305 -28.48 2.23 4.53
N ILE A 306 -29.59 2.70 3.97
CA ILE A 306 -30.51 3.67 4.57
C ILE A 306 -31.84 2.98 4.79
N THR A 307 -32.18 2.70 6.05
CA THR A 307 -33.33 1.89 6.48
C THR A 307 -34.23 2.70 7.39
#